data_AF-A0A523QIR0-F1
#
_entry.id   AF-A0A523QIR0-F1
#
_cell.length_a   1.000
_cell.length_b   1.000
_cell.length_c   1.000
_cell.angle_alpha   90.00
_cell.angle_beta   90.00
_cell.angle_gamma   90.00
#
_symmetry.space_group_name_H-M   'P 1'
#
loop_
_entity.id
_entity.type
_entity.pdbx_description
1 polymer ?
#
loop_
_entity_poly.entity_id
_entity_poly.type
_entity_poly.pdbx_seq_one_letter_code
_entity_poly.pdbx_strand_id
1 'polypeptide(L)'
;MKYQNPKKEYRGRIEDYPLENYPDYEPGMAPAAGAIQEIGYLDELERIWGKNWGAQGIGKLREVALARPTEHEINPLWERNREFFLLRRERVELDKLSQAFEGYAELLESQGVKVHWMETEDRMGAYGPMRKLFMMAFCLVVRGGAIISRQGHASFVRGLEPNFLRFFAKINCPVLLTVHGMGICEVGVFVPIAEDAIMGFRSCASNEEGLEQVLPVLESSGYKEIPIANCTTVYQDFRAGGD
;
A
#
# COMPACT_ATOMS: atom_id res chain seq x y z
N MET A 1 3.07 6.19 25.94
CA MET A 1 3.65 4.93 25.44
C MET A 1 3.99 4.07 26.64
N LYS A 2 3.52 2.82 26.72
CA LYS A 2 3.67 1.95 27.90
C LYS A 2 5.14 1.56 28.19
N TYR A 3 6.00 1.62 27.17
CA TYR A 3 7.45 1.44 27.32
C TYR A 3 8.23 2.50 26.50
N GLN A 4 9.46 2.80 26.90
CA GLN A 4 10.37 3.67 26.16
C GLN A 4 11.12 2.86 25.08
N ASN A 5 11.66 3.51 24.04
CA ASN A 5 12.28 2.82 22.91
C ASN A 5 13.82 2.77 23.00
N PRO A 6 14.42 1.71 23.59
CA PRO A 6 15.88 1.62 23.71
C PRO A 6 16.57 1.42 22.35
N LYS A 7 15.88 0.95 21.30
CA LYS A 7 16.49 0.66 19.99
C LYS A 7 17.18 1.88 19.37
N LYS A 8 16.57 3.07 19.50
CA LYS A 8 17.15 4.29 18.92
C LYS A 8 18.27 4.87 19.79
N GLU A 9 18.31 4.53 21.07
CA GLU A 9 19.13 5.21 22.09
C GLU A 9 20.33 4.38 22.56
N TYR A 10 20.24 3.04 22.54
CA TYR A 10 21.34 2.19 22.97
C TYR A 10 22.50 2.23 21.97
N ARG A 11 23.71 2.47 22.48
CA ARG A 11 24.98 2.53 21.73
C ARG A 11 26.10 1.72 22.39
N GLY A 12 25.80 1.03 23.48
CA GLY A 12 26.75 0.19 24.21
C GLY A 12 26.99 -1.16 23.54
N ARG A 13 27.86 -1.98 24.13
CA ARG A 13 28.09 -3.36 23.66
C ARG A 13 26.90 -4.24 24.03
N ILE A 14 26.67 -5.33 23.31
CA ILE A 14 25.50 -6.20 23.56
C ILE A 14 25.51 -6.75 25.00
N GLU A 15 26.70 -7.04 25.54
CA GLU A 15 26.91 -7.58 26.88
C GLU A 15 26.49 -6.63 28.01
N ASP A 16 26.47 -5.33 27.73
CA ASP A 16 26.13 -4.29 28.71
C ASP A 16 24.65 -3.86 28.60
N TYR A 17 23.84 -4.54 27.77
CA TYR A 17 22.44 -4.16 27.54
C TYR A 17 21.61 -4.39 28.81
N PRO A 18 20.93 -3.35 29.35
CA PRO A 18 20.11 -3.49 30.55
C PRO A 18 18.95 -4.47 30.29
N LEU A 19 18.95 -5.60 31.00
CA LEU A 19 17.95 -6.65 30.79
C LEU A 19 16.56 -6.20 31.20
N GLU A 20 16.44 -5.21 32.07
CA GLU A 20 15.20 -4.57 32.49
C GLU A 20 14.47 -3.86 31.33
N ASN A 21 15.13 -3.66 30.20
CA ASN A 21 14.49 -3.17 28.98
C ASN A 21 13.64 -4.24 28.28
N TYR A 22 13.86 -5.52 28.56
CA TYR A 22 12.96 -6.58 28.11
C TYR A 22 11.74 -6.59 29.03
N PRO A 23 10.51 -6.40 28.49
CA PRO A 23 9.30 -6.27 29.31
C PRO A 23 8.91 -7.57 30.04
N ASP A 24 9.53 -8.69 29.66
CA ASP A 24 9.33 -10.05 30.16
C ASP A 24 10.54 -10.59 30.94
N TYR A 25 11.52 -9.73 31.28
CA TYR A 25 12.68 -10.12 32.06
C TYR A 25 12.39 -10.16 33.57
N GLU A 26 12.68 -11.32 34.16
CA GLU A 26 12.71 -11.53 35.60
C GLU A 26 14.04 -12.24 35.98
N PRO A 27 14.83 -11.71 36.93
CA PRO A 27 16.12 -12.32 37.29
C PRO A 27 16.00 -13.79 37.71
N GLY A 28 16.76 -14.66 37.02
CA GLY A 28 16.78 -16.10 37.30
C GLY A 28 15.61 -16.88 36.72
N MET A 29 14.72 -16.24 35.96
CA MET A 29 13.54 -16.87 35.35
C MET A 29 13.67 -16.94 33.82
N ALA A 30 12.91 -17.85 33.22
CA ALA A 30 12.66 -17.80 31.78
C ALA A 30 11.77 -16.58 31.44
N PRO A 31 11.72 -16.15 30.17
CA PRO A 31 10.86 -15.05 29.75
C PRO A 31 9.41 -15.22 30.23
N ALA A 32 8.86 -14.19 30.87
CA ALA A 32 7.48 -14.16 31.31
C ALA A 32 6.54 -14.01 30.10
N ALA A 33 6.28 -15.12 29.39
CA ALA A 33 5.57 -15.11 28.10
C ALA A 33 4.20 -14.41 28.12
N GLY A 34 3.52 -14.37 29.27
CA GLY A 34 2.27 -13.61 29.44
C GLY A 34 2.46 -12.10 29.29
N ALA A 35 3.59 -11.54 29.69
CA ALA A 35 3.87 -10.10 29.58
C ALA A 35 3.90 -9.63 28.11
N ILE A 36 4.39 -10.47 27.19
CA ILE A 36 4.42 -10.17 25.75
C ILE A 36 3.02 -10.19 25.13
N GLN A 37 2.12 -11.05 25.61
CA GLN A 37 0.75 -11.14 25.08
C GLN A 37 -0.12 -9.92 25.40
N GLU A 38 0.30 -9.11 26.39
CA GLU A 38 -0.35 -7.86 26.78
C GLU A 38 0.16 -6.63 25.99
N ILE A 39 1.01 -6.84 24.98
CA ILE A 39 1.59 -5.78 24.13
C ILE A 39 0.98 -5.90 22.73
N GLY A 40 0.28 -4.86 22.29
CA GLY A 40 -0.34 -4.84 20.97
C GLY A 40 0.67 -4.48 19.86
N TYR A 41 0.36 -4.90 18.63
CA TYR A 41 1.17 -4.56 17.45
C TYR A 41 1.47 -3.06 17.32
N LEU A 42 0.47 -2.20 17.57
CA LEU A 42 0.62 -0.75 17.49
C LEU A 42 1.49 -0.17 18.62
N ASP A 43 1.64 -0.85 19.75
CA ASP A 43 2.53 -0.43 20.85
C ASP A 43 4.02 -0.58 20.48
N GLU A 44 4.31 -1.51 19.57
CA GLU A 44 5.67 -1.84 19.13
C GLU A 44 6.01 -1.27 17.75
N LEU A 45 5.00 -0.85 16.98
CA LEU A 45 5.12 -0.42 15.59
C LEU A 45 6.27 0.58 15.39
N GLU A 46 6.28 1.68 16.14
CA GLU A 46 7.34 2.68 16.02
C GLU A 46 8.72 2.15 16.47
N ARG A 47 8.78 1.22 17.44
CA ARG A 47 10.06 0.64 17.88
C ARG A 47 10.65 -0.27 16.81
N ILE A 48 9.80 -1.07 16.16
CA ILE A 48 10.24 -2.01 15.13
C ILE A 48 10.49 -1.27 13.81
N TRP A 49 9.52 -0.46 13.37
CA TRP A 49 9.46 0.13 12.02
C TRP A 49 9.92 1.61 11.97
N GLY A 50 10.31 2.17 13.11
CA GLY A 50 10.94 3.50 13.21
C GLY A 50 9.96 4.68 13.28
N LYS A 51 8.69 4.48 12.96
CA LYS A 51 7.58 5.45 13.09
C LYS A 51 6.22 4.74 13.09
N ASN A 52 5.17 5.47 13.40
CA ASN A 52 3.80 5.00 13.25
C ASN A 52 3.33 5.16 11.79
N TRP A 53 3.06 4.04 11.12
CA TRP A 53 2.52 4.01 9.76
C TRP A 53 0.99 4.04 9.76
N GLY A 54 0.41 4.78 8.81
CA GLY A 54 -1.03 4.77 8.57
C GLY A 54 -1.54 5.92 7.71
N ALA A 55 -2.78 5.78 7.23
CA ALA A 55 -3.56 6.83 6.61
C ALA A 55 -4.98 6.82 7.19
N GLN A 56 -5.56 8.01 7.40
CA GLN A 56 -6.91 8.21 7.93
C GLN A 56 -7.83 8.91 6.90
N GLY A 57 -7.36 9.05 5.66
CA GLY A 57 -8.08 9.67 4.53
C GLY A 57 -8.25 11.18 4.57
N ILE A 58 -8.90 11.71 5.61
CA ILE A 58 -9.28 13.13 5.72
C ILE A 58 -8.28 13.98 6.51
N GLY A 59 -7.25 13.36 7.08
CA GLY A 59 -6.21 14.03 7.85
C GLY A 59 -5.18 14.74 6.98
N LYS A 60 -4.36 15.60 7.62
CA LYS A 60 -3.22 16.24 6.95
C LYS A 60 -2.26 15.18 6.38
N LEU A 61 -2.06 15.19 5.06
CA LEU A 61 -1.09 14.34 4.39
C LEU A 61 0.32 14.66 4.89
N ARG A 62 1.10 13.62 5.21
CA ARG A 62 2.49 13.75 5.70
C ARG A 62 3.49 13.13 4.75
N GLU A 63 3.14 11.99 4.15
CA GLU A 63 4.00 11.25 3.25
C GLU A 63 3.17 10.62 2.14
N VAL A 64 3.74 10.52 0.93
CA VAL A 64 3.08 9.93 -0.24
C VAL A 64 4.10 9.17 -1.08
N ALA A 65 3.62 8.15 -1.80
CA ALA A 65 4.42 7.43 -2.79
C ALA A 65 4.03 7.87 -4.20
N LEU A 66 5.03 8.15 -5.05
CA LEU A 66 4.86 8.42 -6.48
C LEU A 66 5.78 7.51 -7.27
N ALA A 67 5.42 7.22 -8.52
CA ALA A 67 6.30 6.54 -9.48
C ALA A 67 6.43 7.40 -10.74
N ARG A 68 7.65 7.48 -11.26
CA ARG A 68 7.92 8.26 -12.47
C ARG A 68 7.36 7.54 -13.70
N PRO A 69 6.65 8.25 -14.59
CA PRO A 69 6.41 7.79 -15.94
C PRO A 69 7.74 7.48 -16.64
N THR A 70 7.76 6.46 -17.49
CA THR A 70 8.94 6.11 -18.28
C THR A 70 8.54 5.90 -19.74
N GLU A 71 9.53 5.73 -20.62
CA GLU A 71 9.31 5.36 -22.03
C GLU A 71 8.47 4.08 -22.18
N HIS A 72 8.42 3.24 -21.14
CA HIS A 72 7.54 2.08 -21.10
C HIS A 72 6.08 2.47 -21.36
N GLU A 73 5.62 3.62 -20.88
CA GLU A 73 4.21 4.04 -20.98
C GLU A 73 3.79 4.51 -22.39
N ILE A 74 4.76 4.83 -23.24
CA ILE A 74 4.55 5.27 -24.63
C ILE A 74 4.91 4.18 -25.65
N ASN A 75 5.10 2.94 -25.21
CA ASN A 75 5.40 1.85 -26.14
C ASN A 75 4.25 1.69 -27.17
N PRO A 76 4.54 1.61 -28.49
CA PRO A 76 3.52 1.46 -29.52
C PRO A 76 2.60 0.24 -29.35
N LEU A 77 3.01 -0.78 -28.59
CA LEU A 77 2.16 -1.92 -28.24
C LEU A 77 0.82 -1.48 -27.64
N TRP A 78 0.83 -0.46 -26.78
CA TRP A 78 -0.36 0.01 -26.08
C TRP A 78 -1.31 0.77 -26.98
N GLU A 79 -0.75 1.64 -27.83
CA GLU A 79 -1.52 2.48 -28.76
C GLU A 79 -2.13 1.67 -29.91
N ARG A 80 -1.54 0.51 -30.26
CA ARG A 80 -2.13 -0.39 -31.26
C ARG A 80 -3.35 -1.17 -30.75
N ASN A 81 -3.50 -1.33 -29.44
CA ASN A 81 -4.57 -2.13 -28.81
C ASN A 81 -5.18 -1.37 -27.63
N ARG A 82 -5.65 -0.15 -27.88
CA ARG A 82 -6.00 0.84 -26.84
C ARG A 82 -7.12 0.36 -25.93
N GLU A 83 -8.11 -0.29 -26.52
CA GLU A 83 -9.28 -0.83 -25.83
C GLU A 83 -8.85 -1.89 -24.83
N PHE A 84 -8.07 -2.88 -25.27
CA PHE A 84 -7.56 -3.93 -24.40
C PHE A 84 -6.74 -3.36 -23.26
N PHE A 85 -5.82 -2.42 -23.54
CA PHE A 85 -4.95 -1.86 -22.51
C PHE A 85 -5.63 -0.78 -21.66
N LEU A 86 -6.89 -0.43 -21.92
CA LEU A 86 -7.63 0.64 -21.25
C LEU A 86 -7.01 2.04 -21.45
N LEU A 87 -6.49 2.33 -22.66
CA LEU A 87 -6.00 3.66 -23.03
C LEU A 87 -7.16 4.53 -23.56
N ARG A 88 -7.65 5.46 -22.73
CA ARG A 88 -8.69 6.42 -23.16
C ARG A 88 -8.19 7.43 -24.20
N ARG A 89 -6.93 7.88 -24.09
CA ARG A 89 -6.34 8.83 -25.07
C ARG A 89 -5.74 8.11 -26.27
N GLU A 90 -5.59 8.81 -27.38
CA GLU A 90 -4.92 8.28 -28.57
C GLU A 90 -3.42 8.15 -28.37
N ARG A 91 -2.82 9.15 -27.73
CA ARG A 91 -1.40 9.26 -27.51
C ARG A 91 -1.10 9.73 -26.10
N VAL A 92 -0.07 9.16 -25.50
CA VAL A 92 0.49 9.65 -24.22
C VAL A 92 1.73 10.48 -24.54
N GLU A 93 1.72 11.74 -24.10
CA GLU A 93 2.86 12.66 -24.26
C GLU A 93 3.74 12.56 -23.02
N LEU A 94 4.82 11.78 -23.09
CA LEU A 94 5.68 11.48 -21.94
C LEU A 94 6.20 12.74 -21.26
N ASP A 95 6.68 13.73 -22.01
CA ASP A 95 7.22 14.97 -21.44
C ASP A 95 6.18 15.72 -20.61
N LYS A 96 4.94 15.82 -21.11
CA LYS A 96 3.84 16.47 -20.36
C LYS A 96 3.47 15.67 -19.12
N LEU A 97 3.46 14.34 -19.23
CA LEU A 97 3.16 13.45 -18.10
C LEU A 97 4.24 13.55 -17.02
N SER A 98 5.51 13.54 -17.40
CA SER A 98 6.66 13.71 -16.50
C SER A 98 6.65 15.09 -15.83
N GLN A 99 6.45 16.17 -16.59
CA GLN A 99 6.34 17.52 -16.04
C GLN A 99 5.19 17.66 -15.04
N ALA A 100 4.04 17.04 -15.32
CA ALA A 100 2.91 17.04 -14.40
C ALA A 100 3.23 16.31 -13.08
N PHE A 101 3.94 15.17 -13.15
CA PHE A 101 4.34 14.41 -11.96
C PHE A 101 5.40 15.12 -11.13
N GLU A 102 6.42 15.71 -11.76
CA GLU A 102 7.45 16.49 -11.05
C GLU A 102 6.84 17.74 -10.41
N GLY A 103 6.01 18.50 -11.13
CA GLY A 103 5.31 19.65 -10.56
C GLY A 103 4.36 19.28 -9.43
N TYR A 104 3.72 18.11 -9.48
CA TYR A 104 2.90 17.60 -8.38
C TYR A 104 3.76 17.24 -7.16
N ALA A 105 4.91 16.60 -7.36
CA ALA A 105 5.85 16.30 -6.28
C ALA A 105 6.41 17.58 -5.63
N GLU A 106 6.83 18.56 -6.43
CA GLU A 106 7.30 19.86 -5.94
C GLU A 106 6.22 20.58 -5.12
N LEU A 107 4.96 20.56 -5.58
CA LEU A 107 3.85 21.12 -4.84
C LEU A 107 3.67 20.42 -3.48
N LEU A 108 3.68 19.09 -3.45
CA LEU A 108 3.57 18.30 -2.22
C LEU A 108 4.71 18.62 -1.24
N GLU A 109 5.95 18.65 -1.72
CA GLU A 109 7.13 18.95 -0.91
C GLU A 109 7.10 20.39 -0.38
N SER A 110 6.63 21.36 -1.17
CA SER A 110 6.43 22.74 -0.73
C SER A 110 5.42 22.86 0.43
N GLN A 111 4.49 21.90 0.55
CA GLN A 111 3.53 21.81 1.65
C GLN A 111 4.04 20.96 2.83
N GLY A 112 5.31 20.53 2.78
CA GLY A 112 5.95 19.72 3.82
C GLY A 112 5.59 18.24 3.77
N VAL A 113 5.05 17.74 2.65
CA VAL A 113 4.78 16.31 2.45
C VAL A 113 6.05 15.63 1.94
N LYS A 114 6.46 14.54 2.59
CA LYS A 114 7.58 13.72 2.11
C LYS A 114 7.15 12.87 0.92
N VAL A 115 7.81 13.04 -0.22
CA VAL A 115 7.61 12.19 -1.40
C VAL A 115 8.57 11.00 -1.37
N HIS A 116 8.03 9.80 -1.54
CA HIS A 116 8.79 8.57 -1.75
C HIS A 116 8.66 8.13 -3.19
N TRP A 117 9.78 8.06 -3.91
CA TRP A 117 9.78 7.58 -5.28
C TRP A 117 9.90 6.05 -5.31
N MET A 118 8.86 5.39 -5.84
CA MET A 118 8.90 3.98 -6.15
C MET A 118 9.52 3.76 -7.53
N GLU A 119 10.37 2.74 -7.60
CA GLU A 119 10.96 2.26 -8.84
C GLU A 119 10.27 0.96 -9.24
N THR A 120 10.02 0.80 -10.54
CA THR A 120 9.49 -0.44 -11.10
C THR A 120 10.59 -1.16 -11.85
N GLU A 121 11.24 -2.09 -11.17
CA GLU A 121 12.32 -2.92 -11.73
C GLU A 121 11.75 -3.97 -12.70
N ASP A 122 10.68 -4.66 -12.29
CA ASP A 122 10.05 -5.69 -13.11
C ASP A 122 8.97 -5.07 -13.98
N ARG A 123 9.18 -5.10 -15.30
CA ARG A 123 8.21 -4.63 -16.31
C ARG A 123 7.40 -5.76 -16.94
N MET A 124 7.73 -7.00 -16.58
CA MET A 124 7.08 -8.21 -17.07
C MET A 124 6.31 -8.86 -15.93
N GLY A 125 5.04 -9.15 -16.19
CA GLY A 125 4.13 -9.82 -15.27
C GLY A 125 3.87 -11.25 -15.67
N ALA A 126 2.86 -11.87 -15.06
CA ALA A 126 2.53 -13.28 -15.30
C ALA A 126 2.12 -13.58 -16.76
N TYR A 127 1.67 -12.58 -17.50
CA TYR A 127 1.11 -12.72 -18.86
C TYR A 127 1.82 -11.87 -19.91
N GLY A 128 2.98 -11.28 -19.58
CA GLY A 128 3.74 -10.43 -20.49
C GLY A 128 3.99 -9.02 -19.96
N PRO A 129 4.28 -8.05 -20.85
CA PRO A 129 4.56 -6.67 -20.46
C PRO A 129 3.42 -6.05 -19.64
N MET A 130 3.76 -5.52 -18.47
CA MET A 130 2.79 -4.87 -17.58
C MET A 130 2.48 -3.45 -18.02
N ARG A 131 1.36 -2.88 -17.57
CA ARG A 131 0.97 -1.49 -17.84
C ARG A 131 0.62 -0.74 -16.55
N LYS A 132 0.52 0.59 -16.64
CA LYS A 132 0.15 1.50 -15.54
C LYS A 132 1.21 1.52 -14.43
N LEU A 133 2.50 1.41 -14.79
CA LEU A 133 3.58 1.30 -13.81
C LEU A 133 3.71 2.58 -12.97
N PHE A 134 3.37 3.73 -13.56
CA PHE A 134 3.38 5.02 -12.88
C PHE A 134 2.15 5.29 -11.98
N MET A 135 1.06 4.51 -12.10
CA MET A 135 -0.21 4.85 -11.46
C MET A 135 -0.28 4.49 -9.98
N MET A 136 0.49 3.51 -9.51
CA MET A 136 0.66 3.18 -8.08
C MET A 136 -0.60 2.87 -7.25
N ALA A 137 -1.80 2.95 -7.84
CA ALA A 137 -3.10 2.88 -7.19
C ALA A 137 -3.57 1.45 -6.87
N PHE A 138 -2.65 0.57 -6.50
CA PHE A 138 -2.93 -0.85 -6.23
C PHE A 138 -2.52 -1.28 -4.81
N CYS A 139 -2.22 -0.34 -3.93
CA CYS A 139 -1.95 -0.61 -2.53
C CYS A 139 -2.72 0.37 -1.65
N LEU A 140 -3.02 -0.05 -0.42
CA LEU A 140 -3.67 0.79 0.58
C LEU A 140 -2.81 0.80 1.84
N VAL A 141 -2.43 1.97 2.32
CA VAL A 141 -1.77 2.13 3.62
C VAL A 141 -2.85 2.41 4.66
N VAL A 142 -2.94 1.55 5.66
CA VAL A 142 -3.86 1.67 6.80
C VAL A 142 -3.05 1.78 8.09
N ARG A 143 -3.72 2.11 9.20
CA ARG A 143 -3.05 2.18 10.51
C ARG A 143 -2.36 0.84 10.79
N GLY A 144 -1.04 0.88 10.93
CA GLY A 144 -0.23 -0.31 11.13
C GLY A 144 0.62 -0.70 9.92
N GLY A 145 0.21 -0.45 8.67
CA GLY A 145 0.98 -0.89 7.51
C GLY A 145 0.23 -0.88 6.17
N ALA A 146 0.82 -1.52 5.17
CA ALA A 146 0.30 -1.58 3.80
C ALA A 146 -0.42 -2.91 3.49
N ILE A 147 -1.44 -2.83 2.65
CA ILE A 147 -2.12 -3.96 2.02
C ILE A 147 -1.78 -3.93 0.53
N ILE A 148 -1.25 -5.04 0.00
CA ILE A 148 -0.93 -5.21 -1.42
C ILE A 148 -2.08 -5.93 -2.11
N SER A 149 -2.63 -5.30 -3.15
CA SER A 149 -3.75 -5.85 -3.94
C SER A 149 -3.35 -7.06 -4.77
N ARG A 150 -4.36 -7.87 -5.11
CA ARG A 150 -4.31 -8.83 -6.22
C ARG A 150 -5.30 -8.38 -7.28
N GLN A 151 -4.78 -7.90 -8.41
CA GLN A 151 -5.57 -7.19 -9.42
C GLN A 151 -6.47 -8.13 -10.22
N GLY A 152 -7.69 -7.67 -10.49
CA GLY A 152 -8.73 -8.41 -11.22
C GLY A 152 -9.14 -7.77 -12.53
N HIS A 153 -8.91 -6.46 -12.69
CA HIS A 153 -9.41 -5.72 -13.86
C HIS A 153 -8.75 -6.17 -15.17
N ALA A 154 -7.45 -6.49 -15.17
CA ALA A 154 -6.76 -6.91 -16.39
C ALA A 154 -5.53 -7.78 -16.15
N SER A 155 -5.16 -8.60 -17.14
CA SER A 155 -3.98 -9.46 -17.08
C SER A 155 -2.65 -8.68 -17.09
N PHE A 156 -2.60 -7.51 -17.73
CA PHE A 156 -1.40 -6.68 -17.84
C PHE A 156 -1.03 -5.92 -16.55
N VAL A 157 -1.79 -6.07 -15.46
CA VAL A 157 -1.41 -5.54 -14.13
C VAL A 157 -1.03 -6.65 -13.15
N ARG A 158 -1.04 -7.91 -13.59
CA ARG A 158 -0.72 -9.09 -12.78
C ARG A 158 0.80 -9.26 -12.70
N GLY A 159 1.40 -9.10 -11.53
CA GLY A 159 2.86 -9.12 -11.33
C GLY A 159 3.45 -7.81 -10.81
N LEU A 160 2.62 -6.83 -10.44
CA LEU A 160 3.08 -5.59 -9.80
C LEU A 160 3.46 -5.80 -8.32
N GLU A 161 2.94 -6.86 -7.70
CA GLU A 161 3.09 -7.17 -6.28
C GLU A 161 4.57 -7.18 -5.80
N PRO A 162 5.53 -7.80 -6.51
CA PRO A 162 6.95 -7.75 -6.12
C PRO A 162 7.54 -6.34 -6.10
N ASN A 163 7.13 -5.48 -7.05
CA ASN A 163 7.59 -4.09 -7.09
C ASN A 163 7.08 -3.32 -5.86
N PHE A 164 5.81 -3.50 -5.48
CA PHE A 164 5.26 -2.89 -4.26
C PHE A 164 5.94 -3.41 -2.99
N LEU A 165 6.19 -4.71 -2.91
CA LEU A 165 6.85 -5.32 -1.77
C LEU A 165 8.27 -4.74 -1.57
N ARG A 166 9.06 -4.64 -2.65
CA ARG A 166 10.40 -4.01 -2.59
C ARG A 166 10.32 -2.56 -2.15
N PHE A 167 9.35 -1.80 -2.65
CA PHE A 167 9.15 -0.42 -2.26
C PHE A 167 8.82 -0.27 -0.77
N PHE A 168 7.83 -1.02 -0.26
CA PHE A 168 7.47 -0.94 1.16
C PHE A 168 8.62 -1.39 2.08
N ALA A 169 9.37 -2.42 1.69
CA ALA A 169 10.59 -2.81 2.38
C ALA A 169 11.64 -1.68 2.40
N LYS A 170 11.89 -1.02 1.26
CA LYS A 170 12.86 0.08 1.12
C LYS A 170 12.54 1.26 2.04
N ILE A 171 11.25 1.59 2.21
CA ILE A 171 10.84 2.70 3.10
C ILE A 171 10.62 2.26 4.54
N ASN A 172 10.83 0.97 4.86
CA ASN A 172 10.57 0.36 6.18
C ASN A 172 9.10 0.46 6.61
N CYS A 173 8.17 0.26 5.67
CA CYS A 173 6.74 0.12 5.92
C CYS A 173 6.36 -1.37 6.00
N PRO A 174 5.71 -1.83 7.08
CA PRO A 174 5.22 -3.20 7.15
C PRO A 174 4.14 -3.48 6.11
N VAL A 175 4.14 -4.70 5.57
CA VAL A 175 3.05 -5.23 4.74
C VAL A 175 2.20 -6.15 5.62
N LEU A 176 0.94 -5.78 5.84
CA LEU A 176 -0.01 -6.52 6.68
C LEU A 176 -0.65 -7.69 5.92
N LEU A 177 -0.86 -7.51 4.62
CA LEU A 177 -1.49 -8.51 3.76
C LEU A 177 -1.02 -8.32 2.31
N THR A 178 -0.80 -9.45 1.63
CA THR A 178 -0.79 -9.52 0.17
C THR A 178 -1.92 -10.44 -0.24
N VAL A 179 -2.92 -9.93 -0.96
CA VAL A 179 -4.10 -10.71 -1.34
C VAL A 179 -3.68 -11.91 -2.21
N HIS A 180 -4.20 -13.09 -1.95
CA HIS A 180 -3.76 -14.33 -2.60
C HIS A 180 -4.88 -15.35 -2.80
N GLY A 181 -4.54 -16.56 -3.28
CA GLY A 181 -5.52 -17.60 -3.57
C GLY A 181 -6.42 -17.25 -4.75
N MET A 182 -7.72 -17.51 -4.61
CA MET A 182 -8.74 -17.10 -5.57
C MET A 182 -9.24 -15.67 -5.27
N GLY A 183 -8.82 -15.08 -4.15
CA GLY A 183 -9.07 -13.69 -3.78
C GLY A 183 -8.56 -12.70 -4.83
N ILE A 184 -9.40 -11.73 -5.18
CA ILE A 184 -9.11 -10.57 -6.02
C ILE A 184 -9.61 -9.38 -5.22
N CYS A 185 -8.75 -8.39 -4.98
CA CYS A 185 -9.14 -7.16 -4.30
C CYS A 185 -8.16 -6.05 -4.61
N GLU A 186 -8.60 -5.06 -5.39
CA GLU A 186 -7.87 -3.82 -5.70
C GLU A 186 -8.16 -2.77 -4.62
N VAL A 187 -7.52 -2.91 -3.46
CA VAL A 187 -7.76 -2.05 -2.29
C VAL A 187 -7.44 -0.57 -2.52
N GLY A 188 -6.71 -0.23 -3.58
CA GLY A 188 -6.43 1.16 -3.94
C GLY A 188 -7.67 1.96 -4.37
N VAL A 189 -8.79 1.29 -4.65
CA VAL A 189 -10.07 1.97 -4.92
C VAL A 189 -10.90 2.22 -3.66
N PHE A 190 -10.51 1.68 -2.50
CA PHE A 190 -11.24 1.89 -1.26
C PHE A 190 -11.05 3.33 -0.81
N VAL A 191 -12.13 3.95 -0.36
CA VAL A 191 -12.15 5.38 -0.05
C VAL A 191 -12.41 5.55 1.43
N PRO A 192 -11.44 6.02 2.23
CA PRO A 192 -11.72 6.39 3.60
C PRO A 192 -12.69 7.58 3.61
N ILE A 193 -13.80 7.44 4.31
CA ILE A 193 -14.90 8.43 4.36
C ILE A 193 -15.01 9.11 5.73
N ALA A 194 -14.42 8.51 6.77
CA ALA A 194 -14.21 9.11 8.08
C ALA A 194 -12.92 8.55 8.71
N GLU A 195 -12.57 9.02 9.91
CA GLU A 195 -11.35 8.59 10.63
C GLU A 195 -11.32 7.08 10.92
N ASP A 196 -12.48 6.49 11.18
CA ASP A 196 -12.69 5.06 11.47
C ASP A 196 -13.69 4.39 10.51
N ALA A 197 -13.96 5.00 9.34
CA ALA A 197 -14.84 4.43 8.33
C ALA A 197 -14.23 4.46 6.92
N ILE A 198 -14.34 3.34 6.19
CA ILE A 198 -13.81 3.19 4.83
C ILE A 198 -14.81 2.48 3.93
N MET A 199 -15.12 3.10 2.78
CA MET A 199 -15.97 2.48 1.77
C MET A 199 -15.15 1.48 0.96
N GLY A 200 -15.55 0.21 1.04
CA GLY A 200 -15.07 -0.86 0.18
C GLY A 200 -15.99 -1.11 -1.00
N PHE A 201 -15.52 -1.89 -1.97
CA PHE A 201 -16.25 -2.15 -3.20
C PHE A 201 -16.21 -3.62 -3.57
N ARG A 202 -17.32 -4.11 -4.13
CA ARG A 202 -17.44 -5.42 -4.77
C ARG A 202 -17.62 -5.23 -6.28
N SER A 203 -16.77 -5.87 -7.07
CA SER A 203 -16.76 -5.75 -8.54
C SER A 203 -15.87 -6.83 -9.19
N CYS A 204 -15.56 -6.71 -10.48
CA CYS A 204 -14.52 -7.56 -11.10
C CYS A 204 -13.13 -7.38 -10.47
N ALA A 205 -12.89 -6.24 -9.83
CA ALA A 205 -11.64 -5.88 -9.18
C ALA A 205 -11.61 -6.25 -7.69
N SER A 206 -12.74 -6.69 -7.13
CA SER A 206 -12.86 -7.12 -5.73
C SER A 206 -13.94 -8.19 -5.59
N ASN A 207 -13.55 -9.46 -5.49
CA ASN A 207 -14.45 -10.59 -5.28
C ASN A 207 -14.62 -10.90 -3.77
N GLU A 208 -15.53 -11.82 -3.45
CA GLU A 208 -15.87 -12.17 -2.07
C GLU A 208 -14.64 -12.63 -1.27
N GLU A 209 -13.88 -13.60 -1.79
CA GLU A 209 -12.69 -14.12 -1.10
C GLU A 209 -11.61 -13.04 -0.89
N GLY A 210 -11.48 -12.09 -1.82
CA GLY A 210 -10.58 -10.95 -1.65
C GLY A 210 -11.05 -10.00 -0.55
N LEU A 211 -12.36 -9.77 -0.42
CA LEU A 211 -12.93 -9.00 0.68
C LEU A 211 -12.76 -9.72 2.02
N GLU A 212 -13.03 -11.02 2.08
CA GLU A 212 -12.83 -11.85 3.29
C GLU A 212 -11.39 -11.82 3.81
N GLN A 213 -10.40 -11.67 2.93
CA GLN A 213 -9.00 -11.47 3.33
C GLN A 213 -8.73 -10.06 3.86
N VAL A 214 -9.29 -9.03 3.22
CA VAL A 214 -8.97 -7.62 3.52
C VAL A 214 -9.72 -7.08 4.74
N LEU A 215 -10.99 -7.47 4.93
CA LEU A 215 -11.85 -6.92 5.97
C LEU A 215 -11.27 -7.09 7.39
N PRO A 216 -10.78 -8.28 7.82
CA PRO A 216 -10.19 -8.44 9.15
C PRO A 216 -8.94 -7.57 9.36
N VAL A 217 -8.20 -7.27 8.29
CA VAL A 217 -7.02 -6.40 8.35
C VAL A 217 -7.45 -4.94 8.56
N LEU A 218 -8.52 -4.50 7.92
CA LEU A 218 -9.09 -3.17 8.13
C LEU A 218 -9.64 -3.01 9.56
N GLU A 219 -10.38 -4.02 10.05
CA GLU A 219 -10.93 -4.03 11.41
C GLU A 219 -9.83 -3.98 12.47
N SER A 220 -8.79 -4.83 12.34
CA SER A 220 -7.63 -4.80 13.23
C SER A 220 -6.78 -3.53 13.11
N SER A 221 -6.92 -2.80 12.00
CA SER A 221 -6.34 -1.45 11.82
C SER A 221 -7.22 -0.34 12.43
N GLY A 222 -8.36 -0.67 13.02
CA GLY A 222 -9.22 0.25 13.75
C GLY A 222 -10.35 0.88 12.95
N TYR A 223 -10.64 0.40 11.74
CA TYR A 223 -11.87 0.76 11.04
C TYR A 223 -13.07 0.05 11.71
N LYS A 224 -14.12 0.81 12.04
CA LYS A 224 -15.35 0.29 12.66
C LYS A 224 -16.47 0.08 11.65
N GLU A 225 -16.51 0.92 10.62
CA GLU A 225 -17.54 0.90 9.60
C GLU A 225 -16.89 0.66 8.23
N ILE A 226 -17.23 -0.44 7.59
CA ILE A 226 -16.70 -0.82 6.28
C ILE A 226 -17.85 -1.14 5.32
N PRO A 227 -18.68 -0.15 4.93
CA PRO A 227 -19.75 -0.40 3.97
C PRO A 227 -19.17 -0.89 2.64
N ILE A 228 -19.82 -1.91 2.05
CA ILE A 228 -19.44 -2.48 0.77
C ILE A 228 -20.46 -2.09 -0.29
N ALA A 229 -20.04 -1.28 -1.25
CA ALA A 229 -20.85 -0.92 -2.40
C ALA A 229 -20.63 -1.88 -3.57
N ASN A 230 -21.69 -2.20 -4.31
CA ASN A 230 -21.58 -2.94 -5.57
C ASN A 230 -21.30 -1.95 -6.70
N CYS A 231 -20.18 -2.11 -7.40
CA CYS A 231 -19.82 -1.28 -8.54
C CYS A 231 -19.93 -2.04 -9.84
N THR A 232 -20.62 -1.45 -10.81
CA THR A 232 -20.50 -1.81 -12.22
C THR A 232 -19.18 -1.26 -12.76
N THR A 233 -18.38 -2.12 -13.38
CA THR A 233 -17.11 -1.74 -14.02
C THR A 233 -17.21 -1.87 -15.53
N VAL A 234 -16.16 -1.49 -16.26
CA VAL A 234 -16.04 -1.72 -17.70
C VAL A 234 -16.00 -3.22 -17.97
N TYR A 235 -17.10 -3.78 -18.48
CA TYR A 235 -17.17 -5.20 -18.84
C TYR A 235 -16.88 -5.47 -20.32
N GLN A 236 -17.13 -4.50 -21.22
CA GLN A 236 -17.05 -4.71 -22.68
C GLN A 236 -16.52 -3.51 -23.48
N ASP A 237 -16.98 -2.30 -23.17
CA ASP A 237 -16.48 -1.07 -23.81
C ASP A 237 -16.43 0.10 -22.81
N PHE A 238 -15.75 1.18 -23.17
CA PHE A 238 -15.59 2.33 -22.29
C PHE A 238 -16.91 3.01 -21.89
N ARG A 239 -17.98 2.86 -22.69
CA ARG A 239 -19.31 3.43 -22.39
C ARG A 239 -19.96 2.74 -21.20
N ALA A 240 -19.64 1.47 -20.96
CA ALA A 240 -20.07 0.73 -19.78
C ALA A 240 -19.41 1.21 -18.47
N GLY A 241 -18.36 2.02 -18.55
CA GLY A 241 -17.61 2.55 -17.40
C GLY A 241 -18.14 3.85 -16.81
N GLY A 242 -19.26 4.38 -17.33
CA GLY A 242 -19.74 5.71 -17.01
C GLY A 242 -18.89 6.79 -17.70
N ASP A 243 -19.52 7.49 -18.64
CA ASP A 243 -19.11 8.82 -19.10
C ASP A 243 -20.10 9.84 -18.53
#